data_AF-A0A7W1N146-F1
#
_entry.id   AF-A0A7W1N146-F1
#
_cell.length_a   1.000
_cell.length_b   1.000
_cell.length_c   1.000
_cell.angle_alpha   90.00
_cell.angle_beta   90.00
_cell.angle_gamma   90.00
#
_symmetry.space_group_name_H-M   'P 1'
#
loop_
_entity.id
_entity.type
_entity.pdbx_description
1 polymer ?
#
loop_
_entity_poly.entity_id
_entity_poly.type
_entity_poly.pdbx_seq_one_letter_code
_entity_poly.pdbx_strand_id
1 'polypeptide(L)' 'MRTTVTLADDVAAAVGRLRRERSLGVSDAVNELARRGLASGSSRGRFRQRTHRLGLRIDVTNVADAIETLDGPAAR' A
#
# COMPACT_ATOMS: atom_id res chain seq x y z
N MET A 1 -26.02 -12.88 -4.41
CA MET A 1 -25.52 -14.07 -5.13
C MET A 1 -25.10 -15.12 -4.11
N ARG A 2 -25.34 -16.42 -4.37
CA ARG A 2 -24.92 -17.51 -3.48
C ARG A 2 -23.70 -18.20 -4.10
N THR A 3 -22.62 -18.25 -3.35
CA THR A 3 -21.35 -18.84 -3.78
C THR A 3 -20.78 -19.64 -2.62
N THR A 4 -20.23 -20.82 -2.93
CA THR A 4 -19.49 -21.62 -1.96
C THR A 4 -18.03 -21.18 -1.99
N VAL A 5 -17.47 -20.89 -0.82
CA VAL A 5 -16.08 -20.47 -0.66
C VAL A 5 -15.43 -21.29 0.43
N THR A 6 -14.16 -21.66 0.23
CA THR A 6 -13.33 -22.32 1.25
C THR A 6 -12.61 -21.25 2.07
N LEU A 7 -12.67 -21.36 3.40
CA LEU A 7 -11.98 -20.45 4.31
C LEU A 7 -10.76 -21.16 4.89
N ALA A 8 -9.62 -20.46 4.94
CA ALA A 8 -8.48 -20.88 5.75
C ALA A 8 -8.79 -20.75 7.24
N ASP A 9 -8.04 -21.45 8.09
CA ASP A 9 -8.31 -21.53 9.55
C ASP A 9 -8.27 -20.15 10.23
N ASP A 10 -7.35 -19.29 9.83
CA ASP A 10 -7.22 -17.92 10.33
C ASP A 10 -8.41 -17.04 9.93
N VAL A 11 -8.92 -17.20 8.71
CA VAL A 11 -10.11 -16.51 8.20
C VAL A 11 -11.36 -17.00 8.91
N ALA A 12 -11.51 -18.33 9.13
CA ALA A 12 -12.62 -18.90 9.88
C ALA A 12 -12.63 -18.38 11.33
N ALA A 13 -11.46 -18.27 11.97
CA ALA A 13 -11.32 -17.67 13.29
C ALA A 13 -11.73 -16.18 13.30
N ALA A 14 -11.34 -15.41 12.28
CA ALA A 14 -11.72 -14.00 12.14
C ALA A 14 -13.24 -13.82 11.98
N VAL A 15 -13.88 -14.66 11.15
CA VAL A 15 -15.35 -14.71 11.01
C VAL A 15 -15.99 -15.03 12.36
N GLY A 16 -15.49 -16.03 13.08
CA GLY A 16 -16.00 -16.43 14.40
C GLY A 16 -15.89 -15.33 15.47
N ARG A 17 -14.81 -14.53 15.45
CA ARG A 17 -14.68 -13.35 16.32
C ARG A 17 -15.72 -12.30 16.00
N LEU A 18 -15.83 -11.91 14.73
CA LEU A 18 -16.77 -10.88 14.29
C LEU A 18 -18.24 -11.26 14.58
N ARG A 19 -18.58 -12.54 14.45
CA ARG A 19 -19.90 -13.06 14.82
C ARG A 19 -20.21 -12.89 16.29
N ARG A 20 -19.25 -13.14 17.18
CA ARG A 20 -19.43 -12.99 18.64
C ARG A 20 -19.54 -11.52 19.05
N GLU A 21 -18.74 -10.66 18.44
CA GLU A 21 -18.71 -9.22 18.77
C GLU A 21 -19.96 -8.47 18.29
N ARG A 22 -20.57 -8.91 17.17
CA ARG A 22 -21.65 -8.16 16.50
C ARG A 22 -22.94 -8.96 16.29
N SER A 23 -23.03 -10.16 16.86
CA SER A 23 -24.16 -11.08 16.73
C SER A 23 -24.61 -11.30 15.26
N LEU A 24 -23.64 -11.47 14.36
CA LEU A 24 -23.89 -11.62 12.92
C LEU A 24 -24.07 -13.08 12.48
N GLY A 25 -24.83 -13.28 11.40
CA GLY A 25 -24.84 -14.52 10.63
C GLY A 25 -23.47 -14.77 9.95
N VAL A 26 -23.20 -16.02 9.58
CA VAL A 26 -21.93 -16.40 8.91
C VAL A 26 -21.74 -15.63 7.60
N SER A 27 -22.77 -15.59 6.76
CA SER A 27 -22.71 -14.88 5.47
C SER A 27 -22.52 -13.37 5.66
N ASP A 28 -23.14 -12.77 6.68
CA ASP A 28 -22.99 -11.34 6.95
C ASP A 28 -21.59 -10.99 7.42
N ALA A 29 -21.03 -11.81 8.32
CA ALA A 29 -19.67 -11.65 8.81
C ALA A 29 -18.63 -11.80 7.68
N VAL A 30 -18.81 -12.79 6.79
CA VAL A 30 -17.93 -12.98 5.62
C VAL A 30 -18.00 -11.79 4.67
N ASN A 31 -19.21 -11.33 4.31
CA ASN A 31 -19.38 -10.20 3.41
C ASN A 31 -18.83 -8.89 4.00
N GLU A 32 -18.97 -8.70 5.31
CA GLU A 32 -18.41 -7.55 6.01
C GLU A 32 -16.89 -7.53 5.98
N LEU A 33 -16.24 -8.66 6.28
CA LEU A 33 -14.77 -8.78 6.18
C LEU A 33 -14.29 -8.57 4.73
N ALA A 34 -14.99 -9.15 3.76
CA ALA A 34 -14.67 -8.97 2.34
C ALA A 34 -14.77 -7.48 1.93
N ARG A 35 -15.85 -6.78 2.32
CA ARG A 35 -16.01 -5.34 2.04
C ARG A 35 -14.89 -4.51 2.67
N ARG A 36 -14.50 -4.81 3.92
CA ARG A 36 -13.37 -4.12 4.58
C ARG A 36 -12.06 -4.34 3.85
N GLY A 37 -11.80 -5.57 3.40
CA GLY A 37 -10.60 -5.89 2.61
C GLY A 37 -10.57 -5.19 1.25
N LEU A 38 -11.72 -5.09 0.58
CA LEU A 38 -11.83 -4.33 -0.68
C LEU A 38 -11.65 -2.82 -0.46
N ALA A 39 -12.18 -2.29 0.64
CA ALA A 39 -12.01 -0.88 1.01
C ALA A 39 -10.60 -0.56 1.52
N SER A 40 -9.86 -1.54 2.06
CA SER A 40 -8.48 -1.37 2.53
C SER A 40 -7.46 -1.29 1.40
N GLY A 41 -7.90 -1.03 0.16
CA GLY A 41 -7.02 -0.65 -0.93
C GLY A 41 -6.02 0.39 -0.42
N SER A 42 -4.74 0.06 -0.53
CA SER A 42 -3.64 0.83 0.02
C SER A 42 -3.80 2.30 -0.32
N SER A 43 -4.22 3.12 0.65
CA SER A 43 -4.02 4.56 0.62
C SER A 43 -2.53 4.83 0.85
N ARG A 44 -1.67 4.30 -0.04
CA ARG A 44 -0.36 4.89 -0.21
C ARG A 44 -0.69 6.29 -0.67
N GLY A 45 -0.54 7.26 0.24
CA GLY A 45 -0.76 8.66 -0.08
C GLY A 45 -0.04 8.96 -1.38
N ARG A 46 -0.71 9.67 -2.30
CA ARG A 46 -0.09 10.04 -3.58
C ARG A 46 1.31 10.57 -3.29
N PHE A 47 2.31 10.01 -3.95
CA PHE A 47 3.68 10.48 -3.80
C PHE A 47 3.70 11.99 -4.04
N ARG A 48 4.20 12.74 -3.05
CA ARG A 48 4.45 14.18 -3.17
C ARG A 48 5.95 14.37 -3.06
N GLN A 49 6.57 14.68 -4.19
CA GLN A 49 7.98 15.04 -4.24
C GLN A 49 8.20 16.27 -3.37
N ARG A 50 9.05 16.13 -2.34
CA ARG A 50 9.51 17.27 -1.55
C ARG A 50 10.71 17.88 -2.28
N THR A 51 10.54 19.05 -2.85
CA THR A 51 11.61 19.80 -3.50
C THR A 51 12.10 20.92 -2.58
N HIS A 52 13.42 21.10 -2.55
CA HIS A 52 14.08 22.21 -1.87
C HIS A 52 14.90 23.00 -2.90
N ARG A 53 14.97 24.32 -2.73
CA ARG A 53 15.84 25.16 -3.57
C ARG A 53 17.28 24.97 -3.11
N LEU A 54 18.08 24.28 -3.92
CA LEU A 54 19.50 24.05 -3.65
C LEU A 54 20.40 25.22 -4.09
N GLY A 55 19.86 26.22 -4.79
CA GLY A 55 20.66 27.33 -5.33
C GLY A 55 21.61 26.94 -6.48
N LEU A 56 21.56 25.68 -6.92
CA LEU A 56 22.41 25.12 -7.96
C LEU A 56 21.61 24.93 -9.26
N ARG A 57 22.25 25.21 -10.40
CA ARG A 57 21.76 24.82 -11.73
C ARG A 57 22.79 23.88 -12.35
N ILE A 58 22.34 22.72 -12.80
CA ILE A 58 23.17 21.73 -13.47
C ILE A 58 22.61 21.56 -14.87
N ASP A 59 23.50 21.54 -15.86
CA ASP A 59 23.13 21.17 -17.21
C ASP A 59 22.90 19.66 -17.28
N VAL A 60 21.71 19.25 -17.71
CA VAL A 60 21.29 17.85 -17.82
C VAL A 60 21.27 17.35 -19.27
N THR A 61 21.83 18.12 -20.20
CA THR A 61 21.97 17.71 -21.61
C THR A 61 22.82 16.45 -21.75
N ASN A 62 23.86 16.31 -20.91
CA ASN A 62 24.60 15.06 -20.71
C ASN A 62 24.37 14.54 -19.28
N VAL A 63 23.56 13.47 -19.17
CA VAL A 63 23.19 12.89 -17.87
C VAL A 63 24.39 12.25 -17.17
N ALA A 64 25.36 11.69 -17.91
CA ALA A 64 26.53 11.05 -17.30
C ALA A 64 27.42 12.08 -16.57
N ASP A 65 27.76 13.18 -17.24
CA ASP A 65 28.58 14.26 -16.67
C ASP A 65 27.85 14.95 -15.50
N ALA A 66 26.53 15.11 -15.61
CA ALA A 66 25.70 15.69 -14.55
C ALA A 66 25.73 14.84 -13.27
N ILE A 67 25.71 13.51 -13.39
CA ILE A 67 25.80 12.59 -12.25
C ILE A 67 27.20 12.61 -11.64
N GLU A 68 28.27 12.55 -12.44
CA GLU A 68 29.65 12.61 -11.92
C GLU A 68 29.91 13.92 -11.15
N THR A 69 29.37 15.03 -11.66
CA THR A 69 29.44 16.34 -10.98
C THR A 69 28.71 16.35 -9.63
N LEU A 70 27.58 15.62 -9.53
CA LEU A 70 26.75 15.56 -8.33
C LEU A 70 27.29 14.59 -7.25
N ASP A 71 27.85 13.47 -7.66
CA ASP A 71 28.35 12.44 -6.75
C ASP A 71 29.70 12.84 -6.10
N GLY A 72 30.44 13.76 -6.74
CA GLY A 72 31.68 14.32 -6.22
C GLY A 72 32.87 13.33 -6.23
N PRO A 73 34.08 13.78 -5.85
CA PRO A 73 35.31 13.01 -5.99
C PRO A 73 35.43 11.77 -5.08
N ALA A 74 34.47 11.54 -4.18
CA ALA A 74 34.46 10.40 -3.25
C ALA A 74 33.68 9.18 -3.79
N ALA A 75 33.04 9.28 -4.95
CA ALA A 75 32.23 8.21 -5.55
C ALA A 75 33.01 7.29 -6.51
N ARG A 76 34.33 7.45 -6.61
CA ARG A 76 35.20 6.71 -7.51
C ARG A 76 35.93 5.56 -6.80
#